data_AF-A0A9E0ZQD5-F1
#
_entry.id   AF-A0A9E0ZQD5-F1
#
_cell.length_a   1.000
_cell.length_b   1.000
_cell.length_c   1.000
_cell.angle_alpha   90.00
_cell.angle_beta   90.00
_cell.angle_gamma   90.00
#
_symmetry.space_group_name_H-M   'P 1'
#
loop_
_entity.id
_entity.type
_entity.pdbx_description
1 polymer ?
#
loop_
_entity_poly.entity_id
_entity_poly.type
_entity_poly.pdbx_seq_one_letter_code
_entity_poly.pdbx_strand_id
1 'polypeptide(L)' 'MYNLHSHTYRCHHAKGTDEEYVLSAIKNGYTEMGFSDHAPYIFPNGHKSNFRMDCDEAQGYLFDKPMSWNRFEEKYL' A
#
# COMPACT_ATOMS: atom_id res chain seq x y z
N MET A 1 10.16 14.83 -6.44
CA MET A 1 10.88 13.68 -5.84
C MET A 1 9.93 12.49 -5.82
N TYR A 2 10.39 11.28 -6.14
CA TYR A 2 9.52 10.09 -6.25
C TYR A 2 9.89 8.99 -5.24
N ASN A 3 8.87 8.29 -4.72
CA ASN A 3 9.03 7.04 -3.97
C ASN A 3 8.04 5.99 -4.49
N LEU A 4 8.54 5.03 -5.27
CA LEU A 4 7.70 4.00 -5.89
C LEU A 4 7.82 2.63 -5.20
N HIS A 5 8.53 2.55 -4.07
CA HIS A 5 8.77 1.32 -3.33
C HIS A 5 8.34 1.51 -1.87
N SER A 6 7.03 1.44 -1.65
CA SER A 6 6.43 1.50 -0.32
C SER A 6 5.52 0.30 -0.08
N HIS A 7 5.35 -0.06 1.19
CA HIS A 7 4.52 -1.18 1.62
C HIS A 7 3.24 -0.68 2.29
N THR A 8 2.24 -1.56 2.40
CA THR A 8 1.02 -1.30 3.18
C THR A 8 0.94 -2.24 4.37
N TYR A 9 0.03 -1.98 5.32
CA TYR A 9 -0.19 -2.90 6.44
C TYR A 9 -0.57 -4.32 6.00
N ARG A 10 -1.07 -4.49 4.77
CA ARG A 10 -1.49 -5.78 4.20
C ARG A 10 -0.32 -6.75 4.01
N CYS A 11 0.94 -6.31 4.06
CA CYS A 11 2.08 -7.23 4.09
C CYS A 11 2.37 -7.83 5.46
N HIS A 12 1.59 -7.50 6.49
CA HIS A 12 1.68 -8.04 7.86
C HIS A 12 2.97 -7.68 8.64
N HIS A 13 3.90 -6.91 8.04
CA HIS A 13 5.11 -6.43 8.73
C HIS A 13 5.41 -4.94 8.53
N ALA A 14 4.64 -4.24 7.70
CA ALA A 14 4.57 -2.78 7.73
C ALA A 14 3.43 -2.32 8.67
N LYS A 15 3.54 -1.10 9.15
CA LYS A 15 2.56 -0.47 10.05
C LYS A 15 2.14 0.88 9.49
N GLY A 16 0.98 1.36 9.93
CA GLY A 16 0.36 2.59 9.46
C GLY A 16 -0.64 2.32 8.34
N THR A 17 -1.54 3.28 8.14
CA THR A 17 -2.52 3.31 7.07
C THR A 17 -1.90 3.84 5.78
N ASP A 18 -2.49 3.47 4.65
CA ASP A 18 -2.08 3.96 3.33
C ASP A 18 -2.10 5.51 3.28
N GLU A 19 -3.06 6.13 3.97
CA GLU A 19 -3.21 7.59 4.07
C GLU A 19 -2.04 8.25 4.83
N GLU A 20 -1.63 7.69 5.98
CA GLU A 20 -0.50 8.20 6.75
C GLU A 20 0.81 8.21 5.93
N TYR A 21 1.00 7.22 5.06
CA TYR A 21 2.16 7.14 4.17
C TYR A 21 2.18 8.27 3.16
N VAL A 22 1.04 8.54 2.53
CA VAL A 22 0.97 9.60 1.53
C VAL A 22 1.04 10.99 2.17
N LEU A 23 0.40 11.22 3.31
CA LEU A 23 0.54 12.48 4.05
C LEU A 23 2.00 12.72 4.46
N SER A 24 2.71 11.67 4.87
CA SER A 24 4.15 11.76 5.15
C SER A 24 4.94 12.10 3.89
N ALA A 25 4.64 11.47 2.75
CA ALA A 25 5.31 11.75 1.49
C ALA A 25 5.11 13.23 1.05
N ILE A 26 3.88 13.74 1.11
CA ILE A 26 3.55 15.14 0.83
C ILE A 26 4.33 16.08 1.75
N LYS A 27 4.30 15.83 3.07
CA LYS A 27 5.04 16.63 4.07
C LYS A 27 6.55 16.69 3.80
N ASN A 28 7.10 15.64 3.21
CA ASN A 28 8.53 15.54 2.88
C ASN A 28 8.87 15.98 1.44
N GLY A 29 7.93 16.59 0.71
CA GLY A 29 8.18 17.15 -0.62
C GLY A 29 8.25 16.11 -1.75
N TYR A 30 7.70 14.92 -1.53
CA TYR A 30 7.49 13.96 -2.62
C TYR A 30 6.33 14.44 -3.50
N THR A 31 6.54 14.32 -4.81
CA THR A 31 5.59 14.72 -5.85
C THR A 31 4.95 13.51 -6.52
N GLU A 32 5.53 12.33 -6.33
CA GLU A 32 5.02 11.06 -6.83
C GLU A 32 5.30 9.96 -5.81
N MET A 33 4.31 9.08 -5.61
CA MET A 33 4.40 7.96 -4.68
C MET A 33 3.61 6.76 -5.21
N GLY A 34 4.13 5.56 -4.98
CA GLY A 34 3.45 4.30 -5.28
C GLY A 34 3.67 3.25 -4.19
N PHE A 35 2.69 2.36 -4.06
CA PHE A 35 2.80 1.15 -3.24
C PHE A 35 3.20 -0.03 -4.13
N SER A 36 4.25 -0.74 -3.72
CA SER A 36 4.81 -1.92 -4.39
C SER A 36 4.90 -3.05 -3.38
N ASP A 37 3.73 -3.44 -2.87
CA ASP A 37 3.68 -4.35 -1.73
C ASP A 37 4.07 -5.80 -2.09
N HIS A 38 4.26 -6.65 -1.07
CA HIS A 38 4.59 -8.04 -1.28
C HIS A 38 3.39 -8.80 -1.85
N ALA A 39 3.54 -9.28 -3.08
CA ALA A 39 2.49 -10.02 -3.78
C ALA A 39 2.04 -11.26 -2.97
N PRO A 40 0.74 -11.60 -3.01
CA PRO A 40 0.25 -12.83 -2.41
C PRO A 40 0.86 -14.05 -3.11
N TYR A 41 1.01 -15.14 -2.37
CA TYR A 41 1.53 -16.39 -2.91
C TYR A 41 0.77 -17.58 -2.34
N ILE A 42 0.35 -18.50 -3.22
CA ILE A 42 -0.33 -19.73 -2.84
C ILE A 42 0.75 -20.78 -2.54
N PHE A 43 1.00 -21.04 -1.26
CA PHE A 43 1.96 -22.07 -0.85
C PHE A 43 1.33 -23.48 -0.96
N PRO A 44 2.05 -24.47 -1.51
CA PRO A 44 1.50 -25.83 -1.73
C PRO A 44 0.97 -26.54 -0.49
N ASN A 45 1.46 -26.18 0.70
CA ASN A 45 1.07 -26.77 1.98
C ASN A 45 0.04 -25.91 2.76
N GLY A 46 -0.53 -24.87 2.15
CA GLY A 46 -1.44 -23.94 2.81
C GLY A 46 -0.75 -23.00 3.81
N HIS A 47 0.59 -22.92 3.79
CA HIS A 47 1.33 -21.94 4.58
C HIS A 47 0.87 -20.52 4.26
N LYS A 48 0.72 -19.69 5.30
CA LYS A 48 0.53 -18.24 5.20
C LYS A 48 1.79 -17.53 5.66
N SER A 49 2.24 -16.58 4.86
CA SER A 49 3.52 -15.88 5.07
C SER A 49 3.30 -14.61 5.88
N ASN A 50 4.08 -14.40 6.95
CA ASN A 50 3.97 -13.23 7.83
C ASN A 50 4.51 -11.91 7.23
N PHE A 51 4.88 -11.90 5.94
CA PHE A 51 5.45 -10.73 5.28
C PHE A 51 4.81 -10.40 3.92
N ARG A 52 3.64 -10.96 3.60
CA ARG A 52 2.90 -10.66 2.37
C ARG A 52 1.41 -10.74 2.61
N MET A 53 0.63 -10.08 1.77
CA MET A 53 -0.82 -10.19 1.83
C MET A 53 -1.28 -11.62 1.49
N ASP A 54 -2.39 -12.03 2.10
CA ASP A 54 -3.10 -13.25 1.70
C ASP A 54 -3.81 -13.04 0.34
N CYS A 55 -4.14 -14.13 -0.35
CA CYS A 55 -4.78 -14.06 -1.68
C CYS A 55 -6.16 -13.39 -1.67
N ASP A 56 -6.91 -13.49 -0.57
CA ASP A 56 -8.21 -12.86 -0.37
C ASP A 56 -8.11 -11.34 -0.10
N GLU A 57 -6.97 -10.86 0.36
CA GLU A 57 -6.69 -9.42 0.55
C GLU A 57 -6.33 -8.70 -0.76
N ALA A 58 -5.95 -9.44 -1.80
CA ALA A 58 -5.48 -8.89 -3.08
C ALA A 58 -6.54 -8.03 -3.79
N GLN A 59 -7.81 -8.41 -3.70
CA GLN A 59 -8.89 -7.62 -4.28
C GLN A 59 -9.04 -6.27 -3.55
N GLY A 60 -8.94 -6.27 -2.22
CA GLY A 60 -8.92 -5.05 -1.42
C GLY A 60 -7.72 -4.19 -1.76
N TYR A 61 -6.52 -4.76 -1.91
CA TYR A 61 -5.33 -3.99 -2.31
C TYR A 61 -5.49 -3.25 -3.65
N LEU A 62 -6.16 -3.86 -4.64
CA LEU A 62 -6.35 -3.26 -5.97
C LEU A 62 -7.53 -2.28 -6.06
N PHE A 63 -8.62 -2.54 -5.32
CA PHE A 63 -9.89 -1.84 -5.51
C PHE A 63 -10.40 -1.11 -4.26
N ASP A 64 -9.80 -1.34 -3.09
CA ASP A 64 -10.04 -0.45 -1.97
C ASP A 64 -9.65 0.94 -2.44
N LYS A 65 -10.59 1.86 -2.22
CA LYS A 65 -10.55 3.20 -2.76
C LYS A 65 -9.58 4.18 -2.11
N PRO A 66 -8.65 3.88 -1.17
CA PRO A 66 -7.86 4.93 -0.56
C PRO A 66 -7.20 5.85 -1.60
N MET A 67 -6.21 5.46 -2.40
CA MET A 67 -5.35 6.52 -2.93
C MET A 67 -4.75 6.22 -4.31
N SER A 68 -5.41 6.72 -5.36
CA SER A 68 -4.67 7.27 -6.51
C SER A 68 -4.45 8.76 -6.25
N TRP A 69 -3.31 9.32 -6.69
CA TRP A 69 -2.94 10.73 -6.51
C TRP A 69 -4.09 11.70 -6.79
N ASN A 70 -4.89 11.41 -7.83
CA ASN A 70 -6.05 12.21 -8.23
C ASN A 70 -7.08 12.44 -7.11
N ARG A 71 -7.21 11.53 -6.13
CA ARG A 71 -8.16 11.68 -5.01
C ARG A 71 -7.59 12.38 -3.77
N PHE A 72 -6.27 12.39 -3.58
CA PHE A 72 -5.66 13.15 -2.48
C PHE A 72 -5.85 14.65 -2.69
N GLU A 73 -5.63 15.10 -3.92
CA GLU A 73 -5.90 16.48 -4.31
C GLU A 73 -7.38 16.82 -4.10
N GLU A 74 -8.32 15.96 -4.53
CA GLU A 74 -9.76 16.19 -4.34
C GLU A 74 -10.21 16.23 -2.86
N LYS A 75 -9.53 15.51 -1.96
CA LYS A 75 -9.95 15.37 -0.55
C LYS A 75 -9.29 16.38 0.39
N TYR A 76 -8.11 16.89 0.05
CA TYR A 76 -7.27 17.65 0.98
C TYR A 76 -6.67 18.94 0.40
N LEU A 77 -6.87 19.23 -0.88
CA LEU A 77 -6.60 20.53 -1.49
C LEU A 77 -7.92 21.20 -1.89
#